data_AF-A0A3D2NLS6-F1
#
_entry.id   AF-A0A3D2NLS6-F1
#
_cell.length_a   1.000
_cell.length_b   1.000
_cell.length_c   1.000
_cell.angle_alpha   90.00
_cell.angle_beta   90.00
_cell.angle_gamma   90.00
#
_symmetry.space_group_name_H-M   'P 1'
#
loop_
_entity.id
_entity.type
_entity.pdbx_description
1 polymer ?
#
loop_
_entity_poly.entity_id
_entity_poly.type
_entity_poly.pdbx_seq_one_letter_code
_entity_poly.pdbx_strand_id
1 'polypeptide(L)'
;DIEAQPDAQAFSVRQLTLGASGRKGAEPFEVHLAVPEASLLKNQMQGSGFALNGKLNGAFGKLDAVLSLSALEGNLQQFKLNGLSLQMGIKQSTQAFDLRVEATANGNLKTQQYNLPDLKIALNAIGDQLPGNSVKGELMGSVQADMNRQSVQANFAGKLLQSQIKAKAAVNNFKKPRIRYDLEIDQFDVDPYLPKGAASNETPSKPVAEKPFDLSFLKPLNLEGSLRIGSL
;
A
#
# COMPACT_ATOMS: atom_id res chain seq x y z
N ASP A 1 -9.04 8.77 30.36
CA ASP A 1 -9.71 10.06 30.66
C ASP A 1 -10.03 10.82 29.40
N ILE A 2 -11.23 11.40 29.34
CA ILE A 2 -11.69 12.25 28.23
C ILE A 2 -12.11 13.59 28.84
N GLU A 3 -11.50 14.68 28.36
CA GLU A 3 -11.78 16.03 28.83
C GLU A 3 -12.13 16.94 27.66
N ALA A 4 -13.10 17.81 27.86
CA ALA A 4 -13.56 18.79 26.88
C ALA A 4 -13.86 20.13 27.56
N GLN A 5 -13.23 21.20 27.07
CA GLN A 5 -13.46 22.58 27.49
C GLN A 5 -13.74 23.42 26.22
N PRO A 6 -15.01 23.49 25.79
CA PRO A 6 -15.38 24.18 24.55
C PRO A 6 -14.96 25.66 24.51
N ASP A 7 -15.13 26.38 25.62
CA ASP A 7 -14.77 27.81 25.72
C ASP A 7 -13.27 28.06 25.53
N ALA A 8 -12.44 27.11 25.97
CA ALA A 8 -10.99 27.14 25.79
C ALA A 8 -10.54 26.54 24.44
N GLN A 9 -11.47 26.00 23.65
CA GLN A 9 -11.20 25.17 22.46
C GLN A 9 -10.19 24.06 22.77
N ALA A 10 -10.37 23.41 23.92
CA ALA A 10 -9.48 22.38 24.42
C ALA A 10 -10.20 21.03 24.52
N PHE A 11 -9.58 19.99 23.99
CA PHE A 11 -10.03 18.60 24.08
C PHE A 11 -8.82 17.72 24.31
N SER A 12 -8.95 16.71 25.17
CA SER A 12 -7.90 15.70 25.34
C SER A 12 -8.48 14.34 25.64
N VAL A 13 -7.82 13.33 25.09
CA VAL A 13 -8.05 11.92 25.38
C VAL A 13 -6.73 11.32 25.86
N ARG A 14 -6.78 10.53 26.92
CA ARG A 14 -5.61 9.81 27.47
C ARG A 14 -5.96 8.37 27.76
N GLN A 15 -5.04 7.49 27.38
CA GLN A 15 -5.08 6.04 27.61
C GLN A 15 -6.41 5.41 27.17
N LEU A 16 -6.93 5.83 26.01
CA LEU A 16 -8.14 5.22 25.48
C LEU A 16 -7.79 3.85 24.89
N THR A 17 -8.37 2.79 25.44
CA THR A 17 -8.27 1.43 24.91
C THR A 17 -9.65 0.88 24.64
N LEU A 18 -9.89 0.39 23.43
CA LEU A 18 -11.13 -0.28 23.03
C LEU A 18 -10.78 -1.69 22.53
N GLY A 19 -11.55 -2.69 22.95
CA GLY A 19 -11.38 -4.07 22.52
C GLY A 19 -12.72 -4.66 22.11
N ALA A 20 -12.71 -5.47 21.05
CA ALA A 20 -13.85 -6.23 20.60
C ALA A 20 -13.39 -7.64 20.19
N SER A 21 -14.10 -8.66 20.62
CA SER A 21 -13.84 -10.05 20.25
C SER A 21 -15.14 -10.76 19.97
N GLY A 22 -15.14 -11.69 19.02
CA GLY A 22 -16.34 -12.44 18.68
C GLY A 22 -16.09 -13.48 17.60
N ARG A 23 -17.18 -13.93 16.97
CA ARG A 23 -17.13 -14.81 15.81
C ARG A 23 -18.08 -14.31 14.72
N LYS A 24 -17.64 -14.32 13.48
CA LYS A 24 -18.49 -14.14 12.30
C LYS A 24 -18.79 -15.52 11.73
N GLY A 25 -19.95 -16.08 12.06
CA GLY A 25 -20.22 -17.50 11.82
C GLY A 25 -19.23 -18.38 12.57
N ALA A 26 -18.48 -19.21 11.87
CA ALA A 26 -17.45 -20.06 12.47
C ALA A 26 -16.09 -19.37 12.65
N GLU A 27 -15.91 -18.12 12.19
CA GLU A 27 -14.61 -17.43 12.10
C GLU A 27 -14.36 -16.50 13.32
N PRO A 28 -13.47 -16.86 14.26
CA PRO A 28 -13.11 -15.98 15.38
C PRO A 28 -12.40 -14.71 14.93
N PHE A 29 -12.70 -13.60 15.59
CA PHE A 29 -12.01 -12.33 15.39
C PHE A 29 -11.73 -11.62 16.72
N GLU A 30 -10.67 -10.82 16.72
CA GLU A 30 -10.29 -9.92 17.80
C GLU A 30 -9.83 -8.59 17.20
N VAL A 31 -10.21 -7.48 17.83
CA VAL A 31 -9.79 -6.13 17.46
C VAL A 31 -9.46 -5.35 18.71
N HIS A 32 -8.31 -4.68 18.72
CA HIS A 32 -7.86 -3.83 19.82
C HIS A 32 -7.36 -2.50 19.28
N LEU A 33 -7.97 -1.40 19.73
CA LEU A 33 -7.53 -0.04 19.50
C LEU A 33 -6.92 0.52 20.78
N ALA A 34 -5.74 1.12 20.67
CA ALA A 34 -5.08 1.89 21.72
C ALA A 34 -4.73 3.28 21.21
N VAL A 35 -5.13 4.31 21.95
CA VAL A 35 -4.80 5.72 21.72
C VAL A 35 -4.18 6.25 23.02
N PRO A 36 -2.84 6.31 23.13
CA PRO A 36 -2.17 6.70 24.36
C PRO A 36 -2.47 8.14 24.78
N GLU A 37 -2.41 9.09 23.83
CA GLU A 37 -2.78 10.48 24.05
C GLU A 37 -3.12 11.16 22.72
N ALA A 38 -4.20 11.95 22.72
CA ALA A 38 -4.48 12.92 21.68
C ALA A 38 -5.10 14.18 22.29
N SER A 39 -4.76 15.34 21.73
CA SER A 39 -5.20 16.64 22.24
C SER A 39 -5.43 17.62 21.09
N LEU A 40 -6.37 18.53 21.32
CA LEU A 40 -6.64 19.70 20.51
C LEU A 40 -6.63 20.91 21.45
N LEU A 41 -5.80 21.91 21.21
CA LEU A 41 -5.78 23.16 21.98
C LEU A 41 -5.66 24.34 21.03
N LYS A 42 -6.66 25.23 21.01
CA LYS A 42 -6.66 26.44 20.17
C LYS A 42 -6.30 26.12 18.70
N ASN A 43 -6.99 25.12 18.14
CA ASN A 43 -6.78 24.57 16.79
C ASN A 43 -5.47 23.81 16.56
N GLN A 44 -4.59 23.66 17.55
CA GLN A 44 -3.40 22.83 17.43
C GLN A 44 -3.71 21.39 17.83
N MET A 45 -3.41 20.45 16.95
CA MET A 45 -3.57 19.03 17.18
C MET A 45 -2.22 18.41 17.53
N GLN A 46 -2.21 17.62 18.60
CA GLN A 46 -1.04 16.85 19.01
C GLN A 46 -1.51 15.49 19.50
N GLY A 47 -0.91 14.42 18.99
CA GLY A 47 -1.15 13.06 19.49
C GLY A 47 0.12 12.23 19.45
N SER A 48 0.27 11.35 20.43
CA SER A 48 1.32 10.31 20.47
C SER A 48 0.99 9.10 19.59
N GLY A 49 0.00 9.27 18.71
CA GLY A 49 -0.41 8.29 17.72
C GLY A 49 -1.44 7.28 18.22
N PHE A 50 -1.57 6.16 17.52
CA PHE A 50 -2.49 5.08 17.88
C PHE A 50 -1.93 3.74 17.42
N ALA A 51 -2.48 2.65 17.95
CA ALA A 51 -2.27 1.29 17.47
C ALA A 51 -3.62 0.57 17.36
N LEU A 52 -3.88 -0.01 16.19
CA LEU A 52 -5.05 -0.82 15.89
C LEU A 52 -4.56 -2.21 15.47
N ASN A 53 -4.87 -3.20 16.28
CA ASN A 53 -4.54 -4.60 16.04
C ASN A 53 -5.82 -5.35 15.70
N GLY A 54 -5.77 -6.19 14.68
CA GLY A 54 -6.87 -7.05 14.26
C GLY A 54 -6.37 -8.46 14.01
N LYS A 55 -7.15 -9.45 14.45
CA LYS A 55 -6.95 -10.86 14.12
C LYS A 55 -8.24 -11.45 13.60
N LEU A 56 -8.14 -12.26 12.56
CA LEU A 56 -9.29 -12.97 11.99
C LEU A 56 -8.84 -14.35 11.50
N ASN A 57 -9.48 -15.38 12.02
CA ASN A 57 -9.28 -16.76 11.58
C ASN A 57 -10.42 -17.13 10.62
N GLY A 58 -10.22 -16.86 9.33
CA GLY A 58 -11.23 -17.05 8.30
C GLY A 58 -10.88 -18.10 7.24
N ALA A 59 -11.74 -18.24 6.23
CA ALA A 59 -11.52 -19.15 5.10
C ALA A 59 -10.22 -18.85 4.32
N PHE A 60 -9.75 -17.60 4.34
CA PHE A 60 -8.49 -17.18 3.72
C PHE A 60 -7.25 -17.47 4.61
N GLY A 61 -7.42 -18.12 5.76
CA GLY A 61 -6.36 -18.39 6.74
C GLY A 61 -6.42 -17.49 7.97
N LYS A 62 -5.34 -17.54 8.77
CA LYS A 62 -5.15 -16.66 9.93
C LYS A 62 -4.59 -15.32 9.44
N LEU A 63 -5.39 -14.27 9.54
CA LEU A 63 -4.97 -12.88 9.31
C LEU A 63 -4.61 -12.23 10.63
N ASP A 64 -3.42 -11.65 10.68
CA ASP A 64 -2.96 -10.71 11.70
C ASP A 64 -2.70 -9.37 11.00
N ALA A 65 -3.32 -8.29 11.48
CA ALA A 65 -3.14 -6.95 10.95
C ALA A 65 -2.83 -5.97 12.08
N VAL A 66 -1.84 -5.11 11.88
CA VAL A 66 -1.42 -4.07 12.83
C VAL A 66 -1.26 -2.77 12.05
N LEU A 67 -2.08 -1.78 12.39
CA LEU A 67 -1.96 -0.41 11.90
C LEU A 67 -1.54 0.48 13.07
N SER A 68 -0.45 1.22 12.93
CA SER A 68 0.01 2.16 13.94
C SER A 68 0.42 3.50 13.36
N LEU A 69 0.36 4.51 14.21
CA LEU A 69 0.89 5.85 13.97
C LEU A 69 1.69 6.23 15.21
N SER A 70 2.88 6.83 15.06
CA SER A 70 3.72 7.23 16.22
C SER A 70 3.48 8.67 16.66
N ALA A 71 3.14 9.57 15.74
CA ALA A 71 2.78 10.93 16.08
C ALA A 71 1.86 11.56 15.04
N LEU A 72 0.93 12.38 15.54
CA LEU A 72 0.14 13.31 14.76
C LEU A 72 0.41 14.72 15.29
N GLU A 73 0.84 15.61 14.40
CA GLU A 73 1.08 17.02 14.69
C GLU A 73 0.33 17.87 13.66
N GLY A 74 -0.19 19.03 14.06
CA GLY A 74 -0.71 19.99 13.10
C GLY A 74 -1.75 20.95 13.65
N ASN A 75 -2.59 21.42 12.75
CA ASN A 75 -3.75 22.25 13.04
C ASN A 75 -4.89 21.98 12.04
N LEU A 76 -6.00 22.71 12.13
CA LEU A 76 -7.16 22.53 11.24
C LEU A 76 -6.86 22.73 9.74
N GLN A 77 -5.69 23.24 9.36
CA GLN A 77 -5.27 23.44 7.97
C GLN A 77 -4.13 22.52 7.54
N GLN A 78 -3.23 22.14 8.44
CA GLN A 78 -2.02 21.39 8.10
C GLN A 78 -1.82 20.22 9.04
N PHE A 79 -1.29 19.13 8.54
CA PHE A 79 -1.00 17.95 9.34
C PHE A 79 0.35 17.34 8.97
N LYS A 80 0.94 16.64 9.94
CA LYS A 80 2.11 15.80 9.81
C LYS A 80 1.87 14.49 10.56
N LEU A 81 2.07 13.39 9.87
CA LEU A 81 1.99 12.02 10.37
C LEU A 81 3.40 11.45 10.36
N ASN A 82 3.89 11.01 11.52
CA ASN A 82 5.17 10.31 11.63
C ASN A 82 4.94 8.86 12.06
N GLY A 83 5.69 7.95 11.46
CA GLY A 83 5.69 6.53 11.82
C GLY A 83 4.35 5.85 11.55
N LEU A 84 3.69 6.17 10.42
CA LEU A 84 2.55 5.38 9.95
C LEU A 84 3.09 4.00 9.53
N SER A 85 2.59 2.93 10.13
CA SER A 85 3.01 1.56 9.85
C SER A 85 1.80 0.67 9.70
N LEU A 86 1.71 -0.07 8.60
CA LEU A 86 0.77 -1.17 8.39
C LEU A 86 1.56 -2.46 8.25
N GLN A 87 1.28 -3.44 9.09
CA GLN A 87 1.78 -4.80 8.98
C GLN A 87 0.59 -5.74 8.82
N MET A 88 0.61 -6.57 7.80
CA MET A 88 -0.41 -7.57 7.54
C MET A 88 0.29 -8.91 7.30
N GLY A 89 -0.15 -9.94 8.00
CA GLY A 89 0.30 -11.32 7.82
C GLY A 89 -0.90 -12.22 7.60
N ILE A 90 -0.86 -13.07 6.58
CA ILE A 90 -1.86 -14.10 6.31
C ILE A 90 -1.13 -15.45 6.29
N LYS A 91 -1.62 -16.41 7.07
CA LYS A 91 -1.04 -17.76 7.15
C LYS A 91 -2.07 -18.85 6.91
N GLN A 92 -1.76 -19.75 5.99
CA GLN A 92 -2.46 -21.00 5.68
C GLN A 92 -1.47 -22.18 5.76
N SER A 93 -1.95 -23.41 5.54
CA SER A 93 -1.15 -24.63 5.68
C SER A 93 0.06 -24.69 4.73
N THR A 94 -0.07 -24.20 3.49
CA THR A 94 1.00 -24.21 2.47
C THR A 94 1.32 -22.84 1.89
N GLN A 95 0.68 -21.78 2.41
CA GLN A 95 0.81 -20.42 1.88
C GLN A 95 0.95 -19.42 3.01
N ALA A 96 1.82 -18.43 2.81
CA ALA A 96 1.99 -17.31 3.72
C ALA A 96 2.18 -16.01 2.93
N PHE A 97 1.65 -14.91 3.45
CA PHE A 97 1.80 -13.58 2.86
C PHE A 97 2.02 -12.55 3.97
N ASP A 98 3.13 -11.83 3.92
CA ASP A 98 3.45 -10.73 4.79
C ASP A 98 3.61 -9.45 3.96
N LEU A 99 2.93 -8.39 4.38
CA LEU A 99 3.03 -7.04 3.83
C LEU A 99 3.39 -6.08 4.96
N ARG A 100 4.43 -5.27 4.75
CA ARG A 100 4.80 -4.15 5.62
C ARG A 100 4.81 -2.87 4.80
N VAL A 101 4.10 -1.86 5.26
CA VAL A 101 4.10 -0.51 4.70
C VAL A 101 4.48 0.45 5.80
N GLU A 102 5.50 1.26 5.58
CA GLU A 102 5.93 2.33 6.48
C GLU A 102 5.88 3.66 5.74
N ALA A 103 5.34 4.69 6.37
CA ALA A 103 5.22 6.00 5.75
C ALA A 103 5.39 7.16 6.74
N THR A 104 5.93 8.25 6.22
CA THR A 104 5.70 9.61 6.76
C THR A 104 4.74 10.32 5.82
N ALA A 105 3.87 11.18 6.35
CA ALA A 105 2.97 11.98 5.52
C ALA A 105 2.82 13.39 6.07
N ASN A 106 2.59 14.35 5.18
CA ASN A 106 2.22 15.71 5.55
C ASN A 106 1.27 16.28 4.51
N GLY A 107 0.50 17.28 4.90
CA GLY A 107 -0.38 17.94 3.96
C GLY A 107 -0.97 19.24 4.46
N ASN A 108 -1.57 19.97 3.53
CA ASN A 108 -2.26 21.21 3.75
C ASN A 108 -3.64 21.11 3.09
N LEU A 109 -4.69 21.12 3.92
CA LEU A 109 -6.08 21.02 3.52
C LEU A 109 -6.56 22.26 2.77
N LYS A 110 -5.97 23.43 3.05
CA LYS A 110 -6.31 24.70 2.37
C LYS A 110 -5.74 24.75 0.96
N THR A 111 -4.48 24.33 0.77
CA THR A 111 -3.85 24.27 -0.56
C THR A 111 -4.10 22.94 -1.27
N GLN A 112 -4.75 21.98 -0.60
CA GLN A 112 -5.02 20.62 -1.08
C GLN A 112 -3.76 19.89 -1.57
N GLN A 113 -2.67 20.06 -0.81
CA GLN A 113 -1.36 19.48 -1.10
C GLN A 113 -1.05 18.39 -0.10
N TYR A 114 -0.56 17.25 -0.57
CA TYR A 114 -0.30 16.07 0.22
C TYR A 114 1.01 15.43 -0.23
N ASN A 115 1.87 15.09 0.73
CA ASN A 115 3.18 14.52 0.48
C ASN A 115 3.38 13.29 1.36
N LEU A 116 3.84 12.21 0.76
CA LEU A 116 4.39 11.02 1.41
C LEU A 116 5.85 10.94 0.97
N PRO A 117 6.79 11.67 1.59
CA PRO A 117 8.17 11.75 1.12
C PRO A 117 8.95 10.44 1.36
N ASP A 118 8.60 9.72 2.42
CA ASP A 118 9.21 8.44 2.78
C ASP A 118 8.11 7.39 2.81
N LEU A 119 8.03 6.56 1.77
CA LEU A 119 7.15 5.41 1.69
C LEU A 119 8.01 4.17 1.46
N LYS A 120 7.92 3.19 2.35
CA LYS A 120 8.57 1.89 2.21
C LYS A 120 7.51 0.80 2.17
N ILE A 121 7.66 -0.14 1.25
CA ILE A 121 6.75 -1.27 1.07
C ILE A 121 7.63 -2.51 0.98
N ALA A 122 7.46 -3.43 1.91
CA ALA A 122 8.08 -4.74 1.86
C ALA A 122 6.99 -5.82 1.76
N LEU A 123 7.20 -6.76 0.84
CA LEU A 123 6.32 -7.90 0.62
C LEU A 123 7.14 -9.18 0.72
N ASN A 124 6.54 -10.20 1.31
CA ASN A 124 7.04 -11.57 1.29
C ASN A 124 5.86 -12.51 1.13
N ALA A 125 5.91 -13.39 0.15
CA ALA A 125 4.90 -14.39 -0.12
C ALA A 125 5.56 -15.74 -0.32
N ILE A 126 4.93 -16.79 0.16
CA ILE A 126 5.34 -18.19 -0.02
C ILE A 126 4.11 -18.98 -0.46
N GLY A 127 4.28 -19.85 -1.44
CA GLY A 127 3.24 -20.75 -1.92
C GLY A 127 3.59 -21.43 -3.24
N ASP A 128 3.03 -22.62 -3.47
CA ASP A 128 3.39 -23.50 -4.59
C ASP A 128 3.07 -22.92 -5.99
N GLN A 129 2.18 -21.93 -6.05
CA GLN A 129 1.78 -21.26 -7.29
C GLN A 129 2.64 -20.03 -7.61
N LEU A 130 3.58 -19.68 -6.73
CA LEU A 130 4.47 -18.54 -6.94
C LEU A 130 5.71 -18.94 -7.76
N PRO A 131 6.27 -18.01 -8.55
CA PRO A 131 7.62 -18.16 -9.11
C PRO A 131 8.62 -18.59 -8.03
N GLY A 132 9.32 -19.70 -8.24
CA GLY A 132 10.29 -20.22 -7.25
C GLY A 132 9.69 -20.54 -5.86
N ASN A 133 8.37 -20.74 -5.76
CA ASN A 133 7.60 -20.94 -4.53
C ASN A 133 7.63 -19.78 -3.52
N SER A 134 8.29 -18.66 -3.84
CA SER A 134 8.35 -17.49 -2.98
C SER A 134 8.60 -16.21 -3.76
N VAL A 135 7.92 -15.13 -3.36
CA VAL A 135 8.12 -13.78 -3.90
C VAL A 135 8.52 -12.86 -2.77
N LYS A 136 9.64 -12.17 -2.91
CA LYS A 136 10.06 -11.10 -2.00
C LYS A 136 10.25 -9.81 -2.77
N GLY A 137 9.85 -8.70 -2.17
CA GLY A 137 10.07 -7.38 -2.73
C GLY A 137 10.20 -6.33 -1.65
N GLU A 138 10.95 -5.29 -1.95
CA GLU A 138 11.10 -4.11 -1.11
C GLU A 138 11.21 -2.89 -2.02
N LEU A 139 10.29 -1.94 -1.89
CA LEU A 139 10.24 -0.69 -2.63
C LEU A 139 10.31 0.46 -1.65
N MET A 140 11.10 1.47 -1.99
CA MET A 140 11.18 2.74 -1.29
C MET A 140 10.84 3.86 -2.27
N GLY A 141 10.15 4.89 -1.81
CA GLY A 141 9.73 5.95 -2.71
C GLY A 141 9.03 7.11 -2.03
N SER A 142 8.46 7.95 -2.89
CA SER A 142 7.72 9.14 -2.50
C SER A 142 6.50 9.33 -3.37
N VAL A 143 5.47 9.95 -2.82
CA VAL A 143 4.27 10.40 -3.53
C VAL A 143 4.00 11.85 -3.17
N GLN A 144 3.67 12.67 -4.17
CA GLN A 144 3.24 14.05 -3.97
C GLN A 144 1.98 14.29 -4.79
N ALA A 145 1.02 14.98 -4.20
CA ALA A 145 -0.25 15.26 -4.82
C ALA A 145 -0.66 16.71 -4.55
N ASP A 146 -1.10 17.41 -5.59
CA ASP A 146 -1.67 18.75 -5.54
C ASP A 146 -3.00 18.70 -6.29
N MET A 147 -4.10 18.73 -5.53
CA MET A 147 -5.44 18.56 -6.10
C MET A 147 -5.90 19.81 -6.85
N ASN A 148 -5.47 20.99 -6.41
CA ASN A 148 -5.76 22.25 -7.08
C ASN A 148 -5.11 22.31 -8.46
N ARG A 149 -3.88 21.80 -8.57
CA ARG A 149 -3.15 21.66 -9.84
C ARG A 149 -3.49 20.38 -10.60
N GLN A 150 -4.37 19.54 -10.05
CA GLN A 150 -4.75 18.24 -10.60
C GLN A 150 -3.53 17.41 -10.99
N SER A 151 -2.58 17.28 -10.07
CA SER A 151 -1.32 16.58 -10.30
C SER A 151 -1.00 15.59 -9.20
N VAL A 152 -0.57 14.40 -9.58
CA VAL A 152 0.03 13.39 -8.72
C VAL A 152 1.35 12.96 -9.33
N GLN A 153 2.39 12.81 -8.53
CA GLN A 153 3.67 12.24 -8.94
C GLN A 153 4.14 11.23 -7.92
N ALA A 154 4.77 10.16 -8.40
CA ALA A 154 5.30 9.09 -7.60
C ALA A 154 6.67 8.67 -8.13
N ASN A 155 7.59 8.39 -7.22
CA ASN A 155 8.92 7.88 -7.54
C ASN A 155 9.20 6.70 -6.62
N PHE A 156 9.54 5.55 -7.18
CA PHE A 156 9.87 4.35 -6.44
C PHE A 156 11.17 3.74 -6.96
N ALA A 157 11.92 3.12 -6.07
CA ALA A 157 13.05 2.28 -6.41
C ALA A 157 13.13 1.12 -5.42
N GLY A 158 13.64 -0.02 -5.86
CA GLY A 158 13.82 -1.15 -4.97
C GLY A 158 14.01 -2.46 -5.70
N LYS A 159 13.63 -3.54 -5.05
CA LYS A 159 13.81 -4.91 -5.53
C LYS A 159 12.50 -5.66 -5.57
N LEU A 160 12.33 -6.50 -6.56
CA LEU A 160 11.24 -7.48 -6.64
C LEU A 160 11.81 -8.75 -7.26
N LEU A 161 11.77 -9.85 -6.52
CA LEU A 161 12.45 -11.09 -6.89
C LEU A 161 13.94 -10.83 -7.18
N GLN A 162 14.42 -11.25 -8.35
CA GLN A 162 15.77 -10.95 -8.82
C GLN A 162 15.94 -9.51 -9.32
N SER A 163 14.85 -8.80 -9.66
CA SER A 163 14.90 -7.50 -10.34
C SER A 163 15.16 -6.33 -9.41
N GLN A 164 16.00 -5.39 -9.83
CA GLN A 164 16.01 -4.01 -9.38
C GLN A 164 15.10 -3.17 -10.27
N ILE A 165 14.22 -2.40 -9.63
CA ILE A 165 13.22 -1.59 -10.30
C ILE A 165 13.44 -0.13 -9.93
N LYS A 166 13.35 0.77 -10.90
CA LYS A 166 13.12 2.20 -10.69
C LYS A 166 11.90 2.61 -11.50
N ALA A 167 10.94 3.25 -10.84
CA ALA A 167 9.70 3.66 -11.45
C ALA A 167 9.41 5.12 -11.11
N LYS A 168 9.11 5.91 -12.13
CA LYS A 168 8.54 7.24 -11.97
C LYS A 168 7.21 7.28 -12.68
N ALA A 169 6.22 7.90 -12.07
CA ALA A 169 4.92 8.11 -12.67
C ALA A 169 4.41 9.50 -12.31
N ALA A 170 3.75 10.16 -13.24
CA ALA A 170 3.06 11.42 -12.99
C ALA A 170 1.74 11.44 -13.74
N VAL A 171 0.68 11.87 -13.08
CA VAL A 171 -0.64 12.09 -13.67
C VAL A 171 -0.97 13.56 -13.53
N ASN A 172 -1.34 14.19 -14.64
CA ASN A 172 -1.79 15.58 -14.70
C ASN A 172 -3.17 15.64 -15.37
N ASN A 173 -3.99 16.63 -15.02
CA ASN A 173 -5.31 16.89 -15.60
C ASN A 173 -6.30 15.71 -15.44
N PHE A 174 -6.87 15.53 -14.25
CA PHE A 174 -7.70 14.36 -13.91
C PHE A 174 -8.95 14.15 -14.78
N LYS A 175 -9.43 15.20 -15.47
CA LYS A 175 -10.57 15.08 -16.41
C LYS A 175 -10.15 14.49 -17.77
N LYS A 176 -8.93 14.77 -18.20
CA LYS A 176 -8.30 14.24 -19.43
C LYS A 176 -6.88 13.84 -19.10
N PRO A 177 -6.70 12.68 -18.43
CA PRO A 177 -5.44 12.34 -17.77
C PRO A 177 -4.30 12.26 -18.76
N ARG A 178 -3.27 13.07 -18.52
CA ARG A 178 -1.94 12.92 -19.12
C ARG A 178 -1.08 12.16 -18.11
N ILE A 179 -0.66 10.96 -18.49
CA ILE A 179 0.11 10.05 -17.67
C ILE A 179 1.52 9.98 -18.27
N ARG A 180 2.51 10.37 -17.47
CA ARG A 180 3.92 10.20 -17.80
C ARG A 180 4.53 9.10 -16.95
N TYR A 181 5.35 8.24 -17.55
CA TYR A 181 6.02 7.19 -16.80
C TYR A 181 7.45 6.92 -17.31
N ASP A 182 8.31 6.44 -16.41
CA ASP A 182 9.62 5.91 -16.75
C ASP A 182 9.87 4.70 -15.85
N LEU A 183 9.99 3.52 -16.45
CA LEU A 183 10.18 2.25 -15.76
C LEU A 183 11.50 1.62 -16.22
N GLU A 184 12.41 1.45 -15.27
CA GLU A 184 13.66 0.71 -15.42
C GLU A 184 13.54 -0.60 -14.66
N ILE A 185 13.88 -1.69 -15.32
CA ILE A 185 14.04 -3.02 -14.73
C ILE A 185 15.40 -3.55 -15.21
N ASP A 186 16.29 -3.89 -14.30
CA ASP A 186 17.63 -4.37 -14.68
C ASP A 186 17.60 -5.78 -15.29
N GLN A 187 16.80 -6.69 -14.73
CA GLN A 187 16.64 -8.07 -15.19
C GLN A 187 15.22 -8.57 -14.94
N PHE A 188 14.67 -9.37 -15.87
CA PHE A 188 13.34 -9.94 -15.72
C PHE A 188 13.25 -11.34 -16.36
N ASP A 189 13.32 -12.37 -15.51
CA ASP A 189 13.16 -13.77 -15.92
C ASP A 189 11.67 -14.09 -16.15
N VAL A 190 11.32 -14.45 -17.39
CA VAL A 190 9.96 -14.80 -17.82
C VAL A 190 9.60 -16.26 -17.57
N ASP A 191 10.59 -17.15 -17.46
CA ASP A 191 10.38 -18.60 -17.42
C ASP A 191 9.47 -19.05 -16.26
N PRO A 192 9.60 -18.51 -15.04
CA PRO A 192 8.75 -18.88 -13.92
C PRO A 192 7.26 -18.52 -14.11
N TYR A 193 6.93 -17.67 -15.07
CA TYR A 193 5.58 -17.17 -15.34
C TYR A 193 4.89 -17.89 -16.50
N LEU A 194 5.61 -18.72 -17.24
CA LEU A 194 5.04 -19.52 -18.31
C LEU A 194 4.20 -20.68 -17.71
N PRO A 195 3.03 -20.99 -18.28
CA PRO A 195 2.21 -22.09 -17.78
C PRO A 195 3.01 -23.40 -17.85
N LYS A 196 3.13 -24.08 -16.70
CA LYS A 196 3.80 -25.38 -16.57
C LYS A 196 2.97 -26.45 -17.28
N GLY A 197 3.16 -26.58 -18.60
CA GLY A 197 2.41 -27.53 -19.43
C GLY A 197 2.66 -27.47 -20.95
N ALA A 198 3.61 -26.66 -21.44
CA ALA A 198 3.91 -26.58 -22.88
C ALA A 198 4.89 -27.67 -23.40
N ALA A 199 4.98 -28.82 -22.73
CA ALA A 199 5.57 -30.06 -23.23
C ALA A 199 5.07 -31.21 -22.34
N SER A 200 4.51 -32.35 -22.78
CA SER A 200 4.32 -32.97 -24.09
C SER A 200 3.29 -34.09 -23.90
N ASN A 201 2.23 -34.15 -24.71
CA ASN A 201 1.89 -35.31 -25.56
C ASN A 201 0.48 -35.19 -26.19
N GLU A 202 0.44 -35.56 -27.47
CA GLU A 202 -0.71 -35.94 -28.31
C GLU A 202 -1.35 -34.89 -29.26
N THR A 203 -1.06 -35.12 -30.54
CA THR A 203 -1.77 -34.69 -31.77
C THR A 203 -1.79 -33.19 -32.12
N PRO A 204 -1.62 -32.81 -33.42
CA PRO A 204 -1.61 -31.43 -33.86
C PRO A 204 -3.04 -30.86 -33.78
N SER A 205 -3.43 -30.48 -32.57
CA SER A 205 -4.63 -29.71 -32.32
C SER A 205 -4.33 -28.26 -32.69
N LYS A 206 -5.21 -27.69 -33.52
CA LYS A 206 -5.12 -26.34 -34.11
C LYS A 206 -4.52 -25.31 -33.14
N PRO A 207 -3.70 -24.36 -33.63
CA PRO A 207 -3.14 -23.31 -32.79
C PRO A 207 -4.29 -22.64 -32.04
N VAL A 208 -4.29 -22.79 -30.72
CA VAL A 208 -5.13 -21.97 -29.85
C VAL A 208 -4.61 -20.57 -30.10
N ALA A 209 -5.39 -19.78 -30.84
CA ALA A 209 -5.07 -18.40 -31.11
C ALA A 209 -4.78 -17.74 -29.75
N GLU A 210 -3.52 -17.35 -29.54
CA GLU A 210 -3.13 -16.48 -28.45
C GLU A 210 -4.07 -15.28 -28.53
N LYS A 211 -5.02 -15.20 -27.60
CA LYS A 211 -5.88 -14.02 -27.54
C LYS A 211 -4.95 -12.84 -27.33
N PRO A 212 -4.92 -11.87 -28.26
CA PRO A 212 -4.14 -10.66 -28.05
C PRO A 212 -4.57 -10.07 -26.72
N PHE A 213 -3.61 -9.67 -25.88
CA PHE A 213 -3.92 -8.93 -24.67
C PHE A 213 -4.79 -7.73 -25.05
N ASP A 214 -5.99 -7.64 -24.46
CA ASP A 214 -6.90 -6.54 -24.76
C ASP A 214 -6.41 -5.26 -24.06
N LEU A 215 -5.74 -4.41 -24.83
CA LEU A 215 -5.23 -3.10 -24.39
C LEU A 215 -6.23 -1.97 -24.69
N SER A 216 -7.48 -2.28 -25.03
CA SER A 216 -8.46 -1.26 -25.40
C SER A 216 -8.74 -0.24 -24.30
N PHE A 217 -8.54 -0.62 -23.03
CA PHE A 217 -8.64 0.29 -21.88
C PHE A 217 -7.57 1.39 -21.87
N LEU A 218 -6.46 1.23 -22.59
CA LEU A 218 -5.38 2.23 -22.69
C LEU A 218 -5.68 3.30 -23.74
N LYS A 219 -6.53 3.04 -24.74
CA LYS A 219 -6.87 3.97 -25.83
C LYS A 219 -7.35 5.36 -25.37
N PRO A 220 -8.17 5.52 -24.31
CA PRO A 220 -8.59 6.84 -23.85
C PRO A 220 -7.50 7.60 -23.05
N LEU A 221 -6.38 6.96 -22.70
CA LEU A 221 -5.34 7.55 -21.86
C LEU A 221 -4.25 8.20 -22.71
N ASN A 222 -3.87 9.42 -22.35
CA ASN A 222 -2.70 10.07 -22.95
C ASN A 222 -1.45 9.62 -22.20
N LEU A 223 -0.83 8.55 -22.69
CA LEU A 223 0.35 7.90 -22.10
C LEU A 223 1.62 8.37 -22.81
N GLU A 224 2.62 8.79 -22.04
CA GLU A 224 3.93 9.21 -22.54
C GLU A 224 5.03 8.63 -21.63
N GLY A 225 5.97 7.88 -22.17
CA GLY A 225 6.98 7.28 -21.29
C GLY A 225 7.93 6.31 -21.94
N SER A 226 8.79 5.74 -21.11
CA SER A 226 9.77 4.73 -21.49
C SER A 226 9.71 3.52 -20.56
N LEU A 227 9.88 2.34 -21.16
CA LEU A 227 10.14 1.09 -20.46
C LEU A 227 11.51 0.59 -20.92
N ARG A 228 12.41 0.34 -19.96
CA ARG A 228 13.73 -0.20 -20.19
C ARG A 228 13.89 -1.47 -19.37
N ILE A 229 14.21 -2.56 -20.05
CA ILE A 229 14.49 -3.86 -19.45
C ILE A 229 15.93 -4.22 -19.85
N GLY A 230 16.80 -4.49 -18.87
CA GLY A 230 18.21 -4.77 -19.12
C GLY A 230 18.42 -6.17 -19.69
N SER A 231 18.22 -7.21 -18.88
CA SER A 231 18.26 -8.61 -19.31
C SER A 231 16.90 -9.28 -19.16
N LEU A 232 16.63 -10.24 -20.05
CA LEU A 232 15.50 -11.17 -19.98
C LEU A 232 16.03 -12.56 -19.65
#